data_AF-A0A3B4WY45-F1
#
_entry.id   AF-A0A3B4WY45-F1
#
_cell.length_a   1.000
_cell.length_b   1.000
_cell.length_c   1.000
_cell.angle_alpha   90.00
_cell.angle_beta   90.00
_cell.angle_gamma   90.00
#
_symmetry.space_group_name_H-M   'P 1'
#
loop_
_entity.id
_entity.type
_entity.pdbx_description
1 polymer ?
#
loop_
_entity_poly.entity_id
_entity_poly.type
_entity_poly.pdbx_seq_one_letter_code
_entity_poly.pdbx_strand_id
1 'polypeptide(L)'
;MVRYSLDPENPTKSCKSRGSNLRVHFKNTRETAQAIKGMHIRKANKYLRDVVVKHQCVPFRRYNGGVGRCAQAKQFGWTQGRWPKKSAEFLLHMLKNAESNAELKVRSLTLRSSTLTELRLTTDS
;
A
#
# COMPACT_ATOMS: atom_id res chain seq x y z
N MET A 1 -21.12 -6.20 -11.64
CA MET A 1 -20.99 -5.19 -10.56
C MET A 1 -19.93 -5.67 -9.57
N VAL A 2 -18.90 -4.87 -9.29
CA VAL A 2 -17.72 -5.33 -8.53
C VAL A 2 -17.96 -5.18 -7.02
N ARG A 3 -17.84 -6.29 -6.27
CA ARG A 3 -18.03 -6.32 -4.81
C ARG A 3 -16.70 -6.09 -4.07
N TYR A 4 -16.72 -5.26 -3.03
CA TYR A 4 -15.61 -5.18 -2.06
C TYR A 4 -15.92 -6.15 -0.92
N SER A 5 -14.88 -6.72 -0.30
CA SER A 5 -15.06 -7.70 0.77
C SER A 5 -15.22 -7.08 2.16
N LEU A 6 -15.13 -5.75 2.26
CA LEU A 6 -15.46 -4.98 3.44
C LEU A 6 -16.12 -3.68 3.01
N ASP A 7 -17.18 -3.31 3.71
CA ASP A 7 -17.81 -2.02 3.55
C ASP A 7 -17.33 -1.06 4.63
N PRO A 8 -16.97 0.18 4.25
CA PRO A 8 -16.50 1.16 5.20
C PRO A 8 -17.64 1.53 6.15
N GLU A 9 -17.31 1.71 7.42
CA GLU A 9 -18.26 2.15 8.45
C GLU A 9 -18.99 3.44 8.03
N ASN A 10 -18.28 4.36 7.37
CA ASN A 10 -18.83 5.60 6.85
C ASN A 10 -18.58 5.73 5.34
N PRO A 11 -19.55 5.38 4.47
CA PRO A 11 -19.36 5.39 3.02
C PRO A 11 -19.23 6.80 2.44
N THR A 12 -19.75 7.81 3.12
CA THR A 12 -19.64 9.24 2.74
C THR A 12 -18.25 9.78 2.97
N LYS A 13 -17.55 9.31 4.00
CA LYS A 13 -16.19 9.75 4.35
C LYS A 13 -15.08 8.81 3.85
N SER A 14 -15.42 7.87 2.97
CA SER A 14 -14.49 6.84 2.50
C SER A 14 -14.37 6.84 0.98
N CYS A 15 -13.14 6.73 0.49
CA CYS A 15 -12.82 6.49 -0.92
C CYS A 15 -12.35 5.03 -1.10
N LYS A 16 -12.61 4.47 -2.29
CA LYS A 16 -12.18 3.12 -2.66
C LYS A 16 -11.40 3.21 -3.97
N SER A 17 -10.35 2.39 -4.10
CA SER A 17 -9.65 2.16 -5.38
C SER A 17 -9.40 0.66 -5.55
N ARG A 18 -9.39 0.19 -6.79
CA ARG A 18 -9.13 -1.21 -7.14
C ARG A 18 -8.42 -1.27 -8.48
N GLY A 19 -7.47 -2.19 -8.61
CA GLY A 19 -6.92 -2.64 -9.89
C GLY A 19 -7.02 -4.17 -9.99
N SER A 20 -7.34 -4.68 -11.17
CA SER A 20 -7.44 -6.11 -11.48
C SER A 20 -6.41 -6.49 -12.56
N ASN A 21 -6.01 -7.77 -12.60
CA ASN A 21 -5.11 -8.35 -13.61
C ASN A 21 -3.76 -7.62 -13.76
N LEU A 22 -3.16 -7.31 -12.61
CA LEU A 22 -1.95 -6.50 -12.54
C LEU A 22 -0.71 -7.37 -12.70
N ARG A 23 0.19 -7.01 -13.63
CA ARG A 23 1.46 -7.73 -13.88
C ARG A 23 2.52 -7.41 -12.82
N VAL A 24 2.21 -7.66 -11.55
CA VAL A 24 3.09 -7.47 -10.39
C VAL A 24 3.19 -8.76 -9.59
N HIS A 25 4.33 -8.97 -8.91
CA HIS A 25 4.52 -10.18 -8.12
C HIS A 25 3.70 -10.13 -6.84
N PHE A 26 2.74 -11.04 -6.69
CA PHE A 26 1.80 -11.05 -5.57
C PHE A 26 2.48 -10.98 -4.20
N LYS A 27 3.50 -11.82 -3.95
CA LYS A 27 4.18 -11.88 -2.65
C LYS A 27 4.83 -10.54 -2.28
N ASN A 28 5.41 -9.85 -3.27
CA ASN A 28 6.09 -8.57 -3.03
C ASN A 28 5.05 -7.48 -2.75
N THR A 29 4.01 -7.43 -3.56
CA THR A 29 2.94 -6.44 -3.41
C THR A 29 2.24 -6.60 -2.06
N ARG A 30 2.07 -7.84 -1.58
CA ARG A 30 1.47 -8.14 -0.27
C ARG A 30 2.28 -7.60 0.89
N GLU A 31 3.60 -7.79 0.88
CA GLU A 31 4.46 -7.27 1.94
C GLU A 31 4.51 -5.73 1.91
N THR A 32 4.58 -5.10 0.72
CA THR A 32 4.47 -3.63 0.62
C THR A 32 3.12 -3.10 1.09
N ALA A 33 2.02 -3.76 0.72
CA ALA A 33 0.68 -3.33 1.11
C ALA A 33 0.49 -3.42 2.63
N GLN A 34 1.05 -4.46 3.26
CA GLN A 34 1.04 -4.58 4.72
C GLN A 34 1.91 -3.51 5.39
N ALA A 35 3.05 -3.13 4.78
CA ALA A 35 3.90 -2.08 5.32
C ALA A 35 3.20 -0.71 5.34
N ILE A 36 2.36 -0.39 4.35
CA ILE A 36 1.64 0.90 4.27
C ILE A 36 0.25 0.87 4.93
N LYS A 37 -0.24 -0.29 5.37
CA LYS A 37 -1.54 -0.43 6.01
C LYS A 37 -1.56 0.38 7.32
N GLY A 38 -2.59 1.20 7.51
CA GLY A 38 -2.75 2.08 8.67
C GLY A 38 -1.94 3.39 8.60
N MET A 39 -1.16 3.62 7.55
CA MET A 39 -0.43 4.88 7.39
C MET A 39 -1.34 5.99 6.84
N HIS A 40 -1.03 7.24 7.21
CA HIS A 40 -1.60 8.41 6.54
C HIS A 40 -1.13 8.48 5.08
N ILE A 41 -2.01 8.87 4.15
CA ILE A 41 -1.71 8.83 2.70
C ILE A 41 -0.41 9.56 2.36
N ARG A 42 -0.18 10.76 2.92
CA ARG A 42 1.08 11.51 2.69
C ARG A 42 2.33 10.75 3.14
N LYS A 43 2.25 10.06 4.29
CA LYS A 43 3.35 9.25 4.82
C LYS A 43 3.57 8.01 3.96
N ALA A 44 2.49 7.37 3.51
CA ALA A 44 2.55 6.23 2.59
C ALA A 44 3.18 6.62 1.25
N ASN A 45 2.80 7.75 0.66
CA ASN A 45 3.40 8.26 -0.58
C ASN A 45 4.90 8.53 -0.42
N LYS A 46 5.30 9.17 0.68
CA LYS A 46 6.72 9.38 0.99
C LYS A 46 7.46 8.05 1.13
N TYR A 47 6.93 7.14 1.94
CA TYR A 47 7.51 5.82 2.17
C TYR A 47 7.72 5.03 0.86
N LEU A 48 6.70 4.98 0.00
CA LEU A 48 6.79 4.25 -1.27
C LEU A 48 7.82 4.87 -2.23
N ARG A 49 7.96 6.21 -2.26
CA ARG A 49 9.03 6.87 -3.02
C ARG A 49 10.41 6.53 -2.45
N ASP A 50 10.55 6.53 -1.13
CA ASP A 50 11.80 6.16 -0.46
C ASP A 50 12.17 4.68 -0.74
N VAL A 51 11.19 3.79 -0.88
CA VAL A 51 11.41 2.39 -1.28
C VAL A 51 11.91 2.29 -2.72
N VAL A 52 11.41 3.11 -3.65
CA VAL A 52 11.88 3.14 -5.04
C VAL A 52 13.34 3.59 -5.13
N VAL A 53 13.71 4.60 -4.33
CA VAL A 53 15.09 5.13 -4.23
C VAL A 53 16.00 4.23 -3.37
N LYS A 54 15.45 3.19 -2.73
CA LYS A 54 16.12 2.27 -1.80
C LYS A 54 16.61 2.91 -0.49
N HIS A 55 16.03 4.05 -0.13
CA HIS A 55 16.31 4.73 1.13
C HIS A 55 15.64 4.03 2.32
N GLN A 56 14.45 3.44 2.14
CA GLN A 56 13.79 2.61 3.14
C GLN A 56 13.42 1.24 2.57
N CYS A 57 13.57 0.18 3.37
CA CYS A 57 13.23 -1.17 2.95
C CYS A 57 11.79 -1.55 3.31
N VAL A 58 11.26 -2.54 2.60
CA VAL A 58 10.00 -3.20 2.93
C VAL A 58 10.33 -4.45 3.74
N PRO A 59 9.78 -4.60 4.96
CA PRO A 59 9.96 -5.81 5.76
C PRO A 59 9.20 -6.98 5.13
N PHE A 60 9.88 -8.10 4.89
CA PHE A 60 9.25 -9.33 4.40
C PHE A 60 8.98 -10.24 5.58
N ARG A 61 7.71 -10.34 6.00
CA ARG A 61 7.30 -11.10 7.19
C ARG A 61 6.78 -12.48 6.86
N ARG A 62 5.85 -12.61 5.89
CA ARG A 62 5.27 -13.92 5.54
C ARG A 62 6.10 -14.63 4.48
N TYR A 63 6.48 -13.93 3.42
CA TYR A 63 7.21 -14.53 2.29
C TYR A 63 8.72 -14.27 2.39
N ASN A 64 9.37 -14.82 3.42
CA ASN A 64 10.76 -14.52 3.76
C ASN A 64 11.78 -15.61 3.40
N GLY A 65 11.36 -16.69 2.72
CA GLY A 65 12.27 -17.74 2.24
C GLY A 65 13.31 -17.20 1.26
N GLY A 66 14.60 -17.33 1.60
CA GLY A 66 15.72 -16.84 0.78
C GLY A 66 15.87 -15.32 0.73
N VAL A 67 15.19 -14.57 1.61
CA VAL A 67 15.30 -13.10 1.65
C VAL A 67 16.53 -12.69 2.47
N GLY A 68 17.39 -11.86 1.88
CA GLY A 68 18.56 -11.29 2.54
C GLY A 68 18.21 -10.42 3.75
N ARG A 69 19.14 -10.32 4.69
CA ARG A 69 19.03 -9.41 5.85
C ARG A 69 19.36 -7.98 5.43
N CYS A 70 18.65 -7.02 6.00
CA CYS A 70 18.85 -5.59 5.72
C CYS A 70 18.89 -4.80 7.03
N ALA A 71 19.88 -3.92 7.18
CA ALA A 71 19.99 -3.07 8.38
C ALA A 71 18.77 -2.14 8.56
N GLN A 72 18.19 -1.66 7.46
CA GLN A 72 17.00 -0.80 7.47
C GLN A 72 15.75 -1.52 8.03
N ALA A 73 15.72 -2.86 8.00
CA ALA A 73 14.59 -3.63 8.53
C ALA A 73 14.46 -3.51 10.06
N LYS A 74 15.53 -3.12 10.76
CA LYS A 74 15.54 -2.89 12.20
C LYS A 74 14.50 -1.85 12.63
N GLN A 75 14.22 -0.83 11.81
CA GLN A 75 13.19 0.17 12.08
C GLN A 75 11.79 -0.47 12.22
N PHE A 76 11.57 -1.61 11.57
CA PHE A 76 10.31 -2.35 11.59
C PHE A 76 10.30 -3.50 12.59
N GLY A 77 11.32 -3.59 13.46
CA GLY A 77 11.52 -4.71 14.38
C GLY A 77 11.79 -6.04 13.67
N TRP A 78 12.35 -6.00 12.45
CA TRP A 78 12.57 -7.19 11.63
C TRP A 78 14.00 -7.25 11.09
N THR A 79 14.42 -8.41 10.61
CA THR A 79 15.80 -8.63 10.13
C THR A 79 15.91 -8.67 8.61
N GLN A 80 14.83 -9.08 7.92
CA GLN A 80 14.82 -9.31 6.47
C GLN A 80 14.00 -8.25 5.72
N GLY A 81 14.52 -7.75 4.61
CA GLY A 81 13.83 -6.73 3.83
C GLY A 81 14.34 -6.62 2.40
N ARG A 82 13.49 -6.10 1.50
CA ARG A 82 13.85 -5.83 0.10
C ARG A 82 13.24 -4.51 -0.37
N TRP A 83 13.60 -4.10 -1.58
CA TRP A 83 13.08 -2.92 -2.26
C TRP A 83 12.32 -3.31 -3.54
N PRO A 84 11.04 -3.72 -3.43
CA PRO A 84 10.25 -4.12 -4.59
C PRO A 84 9.77 -2.90 -5.39
N LYS A 85 10.62 -2.38 -6.29
CA LYS A 85 10.37 -1.18 -7.11
C LYS A 85 9.03 -1.23 -7.85
N LYS A 86 8.77 -2.28 -8.62
CA LYS A 86 7.55 -2.43 -9.42
C LYS A 86 6.26 -2.43 -8.59
N SER A 87 6.29 -3.08 -7.42
CA SER A 87 5.15 -3.11 -6.50
C SER A 87 4.92 -1.74 -5.85
N ALA A 88 5.99 -1.04 -5.49
CA ALA A 88 5.90 0.29 -4.89
C ALA A 88 5.35 1.34 -5.88
N GLU A 89 5.83 1.35 -7.12
CA GLU A 89 5.31 2.19 -8.20
C GLU A 89 3.82 1.94 -8.43
N PHE A 90 3.43 0.66 -8.48
CA PHE A 90 2.03 0.31 -8.68
C PHE A 90 1.12 0.80 -7.53
N LEU A 91 1.57 0.64 -6.28
CA LEU A 91 0.84 1.14 -5.12
C LEU A 91 0.74 2.68 -5.14
N LEU A 92 1.77 3.39 -5.58
CA LEU A 92 1.72 4.84 -5.77
C LEU A 92 0.63 5.24 -6.78
N HIS A 93 0.52 4.52 -7.90
CA HIS A 93 -0.56 4.76 -8.88
C HIS A 93 -1.94 4.54 -8.27
N MET A 94 -2.13 3.47 -7.47
CA MET A 94 -3.42 3.25 -6.80
C MET A 94 -3.75 4.32 -5.75
N LEU A 95 -2.75 4.81 -5.02
CA LEU A 95 -2.93 5.88 -4.04
C LEU A 95 -3.32 7.19 -4.72
N LYS A 96 -2.67 7.54 -5.84
CA LYS A 96 -3.05 8.71 -6.64
C LYS A 96 -4.49 8.62 -7.13
N ASN A 97 -4.91 7.43 -7.60
CA ASN A 97 -6.30 7.22 -8.02
C ASN A 97 -7.28 7.33 -6.84
N ALA A 98 -6.90 6.86 -5.65
CA ALA A 98 -7.71 7.01 -4.45
C ALA A 98 -7.83 8.47 -4.00
N GLU A 99 -6.74 9.26 -4.10
CA GLU A 99 -6.74 10.70 -3.85
C GLU A 99 -7.68 11.42 -4.81
N SER A 100 -7.57 11.17 -6.12
CA SER A 100 -8.49 11.77 -7.11
C SER A 100 -9.95 11.37 -6.87
N ASN A 101 -10.21 10.12 -6.47
CA ASN A 101 -11.57 9.70 -6.11
C ASN A 101 -12.08 10.41 -4.85
N ALA A 102 -11.22 10.69 -3.87
CA ALA A 102 -11.58 11.43 -2.67
C ALA A 102 -11.90 12.90 -2.98
N GLU A 103 -11.16 13.52 -3.88
CA GLU A 103 -11.41 14.90 -4.36
C GLU A 103 -12.76 15.00 -5.11
N LEU A 104 -13.06 14.01 -5.96
CA LEU A 104 -14.32 13.95 -6.72
C LEU A 104 -15.54 13.69 -5.84
N LYS A 105 -15.40 12.89 -4.78
CA LYS A 105 -16.52 12.42 -3.94
C LYS A 105 -16.92 13.39 -2.81
N VAL A 106 -16.70 14.70 -2.97
CA VAL A 106 -17.15 15.82 -2.11
C VAL A 106 -16.03 16.52 -1.32
N ARG A 107 -16.05 17.85 -1.50
CA ARG A 107 -15.30 18.98 -0.90
C ARG A 107 -15.17 19.00 0.65
N SER A 108 -15.59 17.95 1.37
CA SER A 108 -15.58 17.88 2.84
C SER A 108 -14.57 16.89 3.42
N LEU A 109 -13.93 16.04 2.59
CA LEU A 109 -12.81 15.22 3.03
C LEU A 109 -11.55 16.07 3.12
N THR A 110 -11.23 16.53 4.32
CA THR A 110 -9.94 17.17 4.57
C THR A 110 -8.84 16.14 4.29
N LEU A 111 -8.11 16.29 3.18
CA LEU A 111 -6.94 15.46 2.78
C LEU A 111 -5.83 15.39 3.86
N ARG A 112 -5.99 16.10 4.97
CA ARG A 112 -5.11 16.14 6.14
C ARG A 112 -5.30 14.98 7.13
N SER A 113 -6.38 14.20 7.03
CA SER A 113 -6.68 13.10 7.98
C SER A 113 -6.95 11.74 7.32
N SER A 114 -6.59 11.56 6.05
CA SER A 114 -6.88 10.33 5.31
C SER A 114 -5.91 9.21 5.68
N THR A 115 -6.40 8.19 6.37
CA THR A 115 -5.63 6.98 6.74
C THR A 115 -5.99 5.79 5.85
N LEU A 116 -5.00 4.96 5.52
CA LEU A 116 -5.23 3.71 4.79
C LEU A 116 -5.79 2.64 5.72
N THR A 117 -7.12 2.54 5.77
CA THR A 117 -7.81 1.59 6.66
C THR A 117 -7.66 0.14 6.16
N GLU A 118 -7.73 -0.07 4.84
CA GLU A 118 -7.68 -1.41 4.28
C GLU A 118 -7.02 -1.50 2.90
N LEU A 119 -6.12 -2.46 2.77
CA LEU A 119 -5.54 -2.91 1.49
C LEU A 119 -5.61 -4.43 1.46
N ARG A 120 -6.35 -4.98 0.49
CA ARG A 120 -6.43 -6.42 0.22
C ARG A 120 -5.92 -6.69 -1.18
N LEU A 121 -5.10 -7.74 -1.31
CA LEU A 121 -4.69 -8.29 -2.59
C LEU A 121 -5.34 -9.65 -2.74
N THR A 122 -6.14 -9.81 -3.78
CA THR A 122 -6.69 -11.09 -4.20
C THR A 122 -5.93 -11.53 -5.45
N THR A 123 -5.42 -12.75 -5.44
CA THR A 123 -5.00 -13.43 -6.67
C THR A 123 -6.18 -14.25 -7.14
N ASP A 124 -6.56 -14.08 -8.40
CA ASP A 124 -7.44 -15.04 -9.06
C ASP A 124 -6.56 -16.27 -9.31
N SER A 125 -6.81 -17.33 -8.54
CA SER A 125 -6.20 -18.65 -8.67
C SER A 125 -7.30 -19.67 -8.84
#